data_AF-A0A7Y0FYN7-F1
#
_entry.id   AF-A0A7Y0FYN7-F1
#
_cell.length_a   1.000
_cell.length_b   1.000
_cell.length_c   1.000
_cell.angle_alpha   90.00
_cell.angle_beta   90.00
_cell.angle_gamma   90.00
#
_symmetry.space_group_name_H-M   'P 1'
#
loop_
_entity.id
_entity.type
_entity.pdbx_description
1 polymer ?
#
loop_
_entity_poly.entity_id
_entity_poly.type
_entity_poly.pdbx_seq_one_letter_code
_entity_poly.pdbx_strand_id
1 'polypeptide(L)'
;MSPNGSDRSSRRPMRRKLPQVLTAGLILATATGCSYNWEDFPRLGMPTPVTEEAPRILSLWQGSWAAALLTGILVWGLILWATIFHRRSRTKVEVPPQTRYNMPIEALYTVTPLIIVSVLFYFTARDESKLLALSDKPAHTINVVGYQWSWGFNYIEDVPGVEGDAKKDENLASLPDKFIEQFPENAGGVYDAGIPGDRNPQTGNPGPTLWLPKGEKVRFVLSSRDVIHSFWVVPFLMKQDVIPGHTNAFEVTATQEGTFLGKCAELCGVDHSRMLFNVKVVSPERYQAHLKELAEKGQTGYIPSGIEQTDPARNAEKNQL
;
A
#
# COMPACT_ATOMS: atom_id res chain seq x y z
N MET A 1 63.52 -51.69 24.02
CA MET A 1 63.03 -52.67 23.01
C MET A 1 61.66 -53.12 23.48
N SER A 2 60.53 -52.94 22.81
CA SER A 2 60.23 -52.54 21.44
C SER A 2 59.01 -51.59 21.45
N PRO A 3 59.01 -50.55 20.60
CA PRO A 3 57.94 -49.57 20.45
C PRO A 3 56.85 -50.12 19.51
N ASN A 4 55.58 -49.73 19.72
CA ASN A 4 54.54 -49.55 18.69
C ASN A 4 53.13 -49.55 19.32
N GLY A 5 52.78 -48.43 19.98
CA GLY A 5 51.39 -48.05 20.19
C GLY A 5 51.01 -47.04 19.12
N SER A 6 50.51 -47.51 17.98
CA SER A 6 50.06 -46.62 16.91
C SER A 6 48.77 -45.91 17.33
N ASP A 7 48.87 -44.68 17.81
CA ASP A 7 47.74 -43.76 17.95
C ASP A 7 47.25 -43.36 16.56
N ARG A 8 46.35 -44.18 16.00
CA ARG A 8 45.57 -43.82 14.82
C ARG A 8 44.61 -42.72 15.22
N SER A 9 45.02 -41.48 14.98
CA SER A 9 44.16 -40.30 14.90
C SER A 9 42.86 -40.64 14.15
N SER A 10 41.75 -40.77 14.88
CA SER A 10 40.41 -40.91 14.33
C SER A 10 39.99 -39.57 13.68
N ARG A 11 40.49 -39.31 12.47
CA ARG A 11 39.95 -38.27 11.59
C ARG A 11 38.65 -38.78 10.96
N ARG A 12 37.55 -38.80 11.72
CA ARG A 12 36.18 -38.83 11.17
C ARG A 12 35.25 -38.05 12.12
N PRO A 13 34.28 -37.24 11.64
CA PRO A 13 33.44 -37.54 10.47
C PRO A 13 33.01 -36.31 9.63
N MET A 14 33.82 -35.25 9.51
CA MET A 14 33.36 -34.03 8.81
C MET A 14 33.04 -34.27 7.32
N ARG A 15 33.74 -35.21 6.67
CA ARG A 15 33.51 -35.62 5.27
C ARG A 15 32.17 -36.33 5.02
N ARG A 16 31.49 -36.86 6.06
CA ARG A 16 30.16 -37.50 5.93
C ARG A 16 29.00 -36.53 6.14
N LYS A 17 29.23 -35.39 6.81
CA LYS A 17 28.22 -34.35 7.06
C LYS A 17 28.11 -33.34 5.92
N LEU A 18 29.20 -33.11 5.18
CA LEU A 18 29.22 -32.21 4.02
C LEU A 18 28.20 -32.58 2.94
N PRO A 19 28.08 -33.83 2.47
CA PRO A 19 27.04 -34.19 1.51
C PRO A 19 25.65 -33.99 2.10
N GLN A 20 25.41 -34.31 3.37
CA GLN A 20 24.08 -34.11 4.01
C GLN A 20 23.69 -32.63 4.12
N VAL A 21 24.64 -31.74 4.41
CA VAL A 21 24.41 -30.29 4.45
C VAL A 21 24.19 -29.73 3.04
N LEU A 22 24.95 -30.21 2.04
CA LEU A 22 24.76 -29.84 0.65
C LEU A 22 23.41 -30.34 0.11
N THR A 23 23.00 -31.56 0.45
CA THR A 23 21.70 -32.10 0.06
C THR A 23 20.56 -31.37 0.77
N ALA A 24 20.71 -31.04 2.07
CA ALA A 24 19.71 -30.24 2.78
C ALA A 24 19.61 -28.81 2.24
N GLY A 25 20.74 -28.17 1.90
CA GLY A 25 20.78 -26.87 1.25
C GLY A 25 20.19 -26.89 -0.16
N LEU A 26 20.47 -27.94 -0.94
CA LEU A 26 19.89 -28.15 -2.27
C LEU A 26 18.39 -28.41 -2.19
N ILE A 27 17.92 -29.20 -1.21
CA ILE A 27 16.49 -29.43 -0.96
C ILE A 27 15.80 -28.13 -0.49
N LEU A 28 16.43 -27.31 0.34
CA LEU A 28 15.87 -25.99 0.69
C LEU A 28 15.80 -25.05 -0.52
N ALA A 29 16.82 -25.07 -1.39
CA ALA A 29 16.87 -24.27 -2.60
C ALA A 29 15.92 -24.75 -3.72
N THR A 30 15.54 -26.04 -3.73
CA THR A 30 14.57 -26.59 -4.68
C THR A 30 13.16 -26.73 -4.11
N ALA A 31 13.00 -26.71 -2.78
CA ALA A 31 11.71 -26.65 -2.09
C ALA A 31 11.11 -25.24 -2.08
N THR A 32 11.86 -24.19 -2.48
CA THR A 32 11.29 -22.93 -2.95
C THR A 32 10.73 -23.11 -4.37
N GLY A 33 9.83 -24.09 -4.52
CA GLY A 33 9.00 -24.26 -5.69
C GLY A 33 7.95 -23.16 -5.72
N CYS A 34 8.29 -22.04 -6.32
CA CYS A 34 7.35 -21.03 -6.74
C CYS A 34 7.84 -20.53 -8.10
N SER A 35 6.96 -20.52 -9.09
CA SER A 35 7.15 -19.80 -10.35
C SER A 35 7.24 -18.30 -10.05
N TYR A 36 8.38 -17.86 -9.53
CA TYR A 36 8.69 -16.45 -9.36
C TYR A 36 9.31 -15.96 -10.66
N ASN A 37 8.61 -15.07 -11.35
CA ASN A 37 9.22 -14.34 -12.46
C ASN A 37 10.42 -13.56 -11.91
N TRP A 38 11.55 -13.60 -12.62
CA TRP A 38 12.76 -12.87 -12.24
C TRP A 38 12.53 -11.34 -12.20
N GLU A 39 11.49 -10.86 -12.88
CA GLU A 39 11.02 -9.47 -12.85
C GLU A 39 10.28 -9.07 -11.55
N ASP A 40 9.87 -10.04 -10.72
CA ASP A 40 9.16 -9.80 -9.46
C ASP A 40 10.12 -9.71 -8.27
N PHE A 41 11.31 -10.31 -8.38
CA PHE A 41 12.33 -10.31 -7.34
C PHE A 41 12.75 -8.90 -6.88
N PRO A 42 12.95 -7.90 -7.77
CA PRO A 42 13.29 -6.55 -7.35
C PRO A 42 12.20 -5.89 -6.50
N ARG A 43 10.96 -6.37 -6.57
CA ARG A 43 9.80 -5.74 -5.93
C ARG A 43 9.53 -6.26 -4.53
N LEU A 44 10.20 -7.34 -4.12
CA LEU A 44 10.10 -7.92 -2.77
C LEU A 44 8.64 -8.13 -2.32
N GLY A 45 7.82 -8.67 -3.23
CA GLY A 45 6.41 -8.97 -2.96
C GLY A 45 5.42 -7.84 -3.27
N MET A 46 5.87 -6.68 -3.73
CA MET A 46 4.97 -5.60 -4.17
C MET A 46 4.38 -5.86 -5.56
N PRO A 47 3.09 -5.53 -5.78
CA PRO A 47 2.45 -5.67 -7.09
C PRO A 47 3.09 -4.71 -8.13
N THR A 48 2.75 -4.91 -9.40
CA THR A 48 3.29 -4.06 -10.47
C THR A 48 2.66 -2.67 -10.34
N PRO A 49 3.45 -1.58 -10.28
CA PRO A 49 2.93 -0.22 -10.30
C PRO A 49 2.09 0.02 -11.57
N VAL A 50 0.88 0.57 -11.41
CA VAL A 50 -0.02 0.90 -12.54
C VAL A 50 -0.42 2.37 -12.57
N THR A 51 0.25 3.21 -11.77
CA THR A 51 0.09 4.66 -11.74
C THR A 51 1.44 5.37 -11.87
N GLU A 52 1.44 6.67 -12.13
CA GLU A 52 2.66 7.48 -12.15
C GLU A 52 3.30 7.63 -10.75
N GLU A 53 2.48 7.57 -9.71
CA GLU A 53 2.87 7.78 -8.32
C GLU A 53 3.49 6.52 -7.68
N ALA A 54 3.00 5.34 -8.05
CA ALA A 54 3.39 4.05 -7.47
C ALA A 54 4.89 3.71 -7.56
N PRO A 55 5.62 4.00 -8.67
CA PRO A 55 7.07 3.78 -8.75
C PRO A 55 7.88 4.52 -7.67
N ARG A 56 7.43 5.70 -7.21
CA ARG A 56 8.07 6.43 -6.10
C ARG A 56 8.01 5.60 -4.82
N ILE A 57 6.82 5.09 -4.50
CA ILE A 57 6.56 4.24 -3.32
C ILE A 57 7.41 2.96 -3.41
N LEU A 58 7.43 2.32 -4.59
CA LEU A 58 8.22 1.11 -4.82
C LEU A 58 9.72 1.35 -4.61
N SER A 59 10.26 2.48 -5.07
CA SER A 59 11.68 2.82 -4.91
C SER A 59 12.07 3.03 -3.44
N LEU A 60 11.18 3.65 -2.65
CA LEU A 60 11.37 3.85 -1.22
C LEU A 60 11.31 2.52 -0.45
N TRP A 61 10.39 1.63 -0.83
CA TRP A 61 10.30 0.26 -0.31
C TRP A 61 11.57 -0.54 -0.57
N GLN A 62 12.07 -0.52 -1.81
CA GLN A 62 13.32 -1.19 -2.20
C GLN A 62 14.52 -0.66 -1.41
N GLY A 63 14.65 0.66 -1.29
CA GLY A 63 15.71 1.29 -0.50
C GLY A 63 15.64 0.92 0.99
N SER A 64 14.43 0.91 1.55
CA SER A 64 14.20 0.54 2.95
C SER A 64 14.55 -0.93 3.22
N TRP A 65 14.18 -1.84 2.31
CA TRP A 65 14.57 -3.23 2.40
C TRP A 65 16.06 -3.46 2.26
N ALA A 66 16.73 -2.73 1.37
CA ALA A 66 18.19 -2.82 1.25
C ALA A 66 18.87 -2.41 2.56
N ALA A 67 18.44 -1.33 3.19
CA ALA A 67 18.94 -0.89 4.51
C ALA A 67 18.64 -1.92 5.62
N ALA A 68 17.42 -2.47 5.63
CA ALA A 68 17.01 -3.48 6.60
C ALA A 68 17.80 -4.79 6.43
N LEU A 69 18.01 -5.26 5.21
CA LEU A 69 18.79 -6.47 4.92
C LEU A 69 20.27 -6.29 5.26
N LEU A 70 20.86 -5.14 4.96
CA LEU A 70 22.24 -4.84 5.34
C LEU A 70 22.42 -4.87 6.86
N THR A 71 21.50 -4.26 7.60
CA THR A 71 21.48 -4.29 9.07
C THR A 71 21.23 -5.71 9.59
N GLY A 72 20.28 -6.43 9.00
CA GLY A 72 19.92 -7.80 9.37
C GLY A 72 21.09 -8.77 9.17
N ILE A 73 21.78 -8.71 8.03
CA ILE A 73 22.97 -9.52 7.75
C ILE A 73 24.09 -9.24 8.74
N LEU A 74 24.31 -7.97 9.11
CA LEU A 74 25.29 -7.60 10.14
C LEU A 74 24.94 -8.25 11.48
N VAL A 75 23.69 -8.10 11.95
CA VAL A 75 23.24 -8.64 13.25
C VAL A 75 23.27 -10.17 13.24
N TRP A 76 22.74 -10.81 12.20
CA TRP A 76 22.79 -12.27 12.05
C TRP A 76 24.23 -12.76 11.99
N GLY A 77 25.12 -12.05 11.28
CA GLY A 77 26.55 -12.34 11.24
C GLY A 77 27.20 -12.30 12.62
N LEU A 78 26.91 -11.27 13.42
CA LEU A 78 27.42 -11.15 14.79
C LEU A 78 26.88 -12.24 15.72
N ILE A 79 25.60 -12.59 15.62
CA ILE A 79 24.99 -13.68 16.40
C ILE A 79 25.63 -15.02 16.03
N LEU A 80 25.75 -15.32 14.72
CA LEU A 80 26.40 -16.54 14.24
C LEU A 80 27.87 -16.59 14.64
N TRP A 81 28.56 -15.45 14.59
CA TRP A 81 29.94 -15.35 15.02
C TRP A 81 30.08 -15.64 16.52
N ALA A 82 29.24 -15.05 17.37
CA ALA A 82 29.26 -15.30 18.82
C ALA A 82 28.93 -16.76 19.15
N THR A 83 27.93 -17.34 18.50
CA THR A 83 27.54 -18.75 18.74
C THR A 83 28.58 -19.77 18.25
N ILE A 84 29.39 -19.43 17.23
CA ILE A 84 30.43 -20.33 16.70
C ILE A 84 31.74 -20.16 17.47
N PHE A 85 32.22 -18.92 17.64
CA PHE A 85 33.56 -18.63 18.16
C PHE A 85 33.61 -18.41 19.67
N HIS A 86 32.50 -18.06 20.31
CA HIS A 86 32.45 -17.77 21.74
C HIS A 86 31.62 -18.77 22.55
N ARG A 87 31.20 -19.89 21.93
CA ARG A 87 30.61 -20.99 22.70
C ARG A 87 31.66 -21.68 23.56
N ARG A 88 31.23 -22.16 24.73
CA ARG A 88 32.06 -22.97 25.63
C ARG A 88 32.54 -24.24 24.94
N SER A 89 33.85 -24.46 24.92
CA SER A 89 34.45 -25.74 24.51
C SER A 89 34.28 -26.77 25.63
N ARG A 90 34.09 -28.05 25.27
CA ARG A 90 33.95 -29.16 26.23
C ARG A 90 35.21 -29.39 27.09
N THR A 91 36.36 -28.92 26.62
CA THR A 91 37.68 -29.26 27.20
C THR A 91 38.37 -28.10 27.94
N LYS A 92 37.84 -26.87 27.87
CA LYS A 92 38.44 -25.71 28.55
C LYS A 92 37.46 -25.10 29.54
N VAL A 93 37.90 -24.98 30.79
CA VAL A 93 37.18 -24.29 31.87
C VAL A 93 37.96 -23.03 32.19
N GLU A 94 37.84 -22.03 31.31
CA GLU A 94 38.41 -20.69 31.48
C GLU A 94 37.24 -19.70 31.62
N VAL A 95 37.36 -18.75 32.55
CA VAL A 95 36.37 -17.68 32.73
C VAL A 95 36.60 -16.62 31.64
N PRO A 96 35.57 -16.16 30.92
CA PRO A 96 35.75 -15.17 29.85
C PRO A 96 36.21 -13.82 30.40
N PRO A 97 36.94 -13.01 29.60
CA PRO A 97 37.33 -11.65 29.98
C PRO A 97 36.11 -10.83 30.42
N GLN A 98 36.21 -10.19 31.59
CA GLN A 98 35.15 -9.35 32.14
C GLN A 98 35.37 -7.90 31.71
N THR A 99 34.76 -7.49 30.59
CA THR A 99 34.72 -6.10 30.15
C THR A 99 33.35 -5.50 30.50
N ARG A 100 33.31 -4.25 30.98
CA ARG A 100 32.07 -3.59 31.42
C ARG A 100 31.56 -2.50 30.50
N TYR A 101 32.45 -1.68 29.93
CA TYR A 101 32.07 -0.56 29.07
C TYR A 101 33.13 -0.30 28.01
N ASN A 102 32.69 0.20 26.85
CA ASN A 102 33.56 0.66 25.77
C ASN A 102 32.90 1.88 25.11
N MET A 103 33.12 3.06 25.70
CA MET A 103 32.50 4.31 25.27
C MET A 103 32.58 4.55 23.75
N PRO A 104 33.72 4.31 23.05
CA PRO A 104 33.77 4.40 21.59
C PRO A 104 32.77 3.50 20.85
N ILE A 105 32.63 2.22 21.26
CA ILE A 105 31.67 1.29 20.63
C ILE A 105 30.24 1.71 20.96
N GLU A 106 30.00 2.17 22.19
CA GLU A 106 28.69 2.64 22.64
C GLU A 106 28.23 3.87 21.84
N ALA A 107 29.14 4.81 21.58
CA ALA A 107 28.88 5.95 20.70
C ALA A 107 28.58 5.48 19.27
N LEU A 108 29.34 4.53 18.73
CA LEU A 108 29.17 4.01 17.37
C LEU A 108 27.76 3.42 17.17
N TYR A 109 27.34 2.45 17.98
CA TYR A 109 26.03 1.83 17.80
C TYR A 109 24.85 2.71 18.20
N THR A 110 25.09 3.87 18.81
CA THR A 110 24.05 4.86 19.12
C THR A 110 23.89 5.87 17.98
N VAL A 111 24.99 6.42 17.49
CA VAL A 111 24.99 7.42 16.42
C VAL A 111 24.64 6.79 15.07
N THR A 112 25.13 5.59 14.78
CA THR A 112 24.86 4.94 13.47
C THR A 112 23.37 4.71 13.21
N PRO A 113 22.57 4.09 14.10
CA PRO A 113 21.13 3.94 13.88
C PRO A 113 20.40 5.28 13.78
N LEU A 114 20.81 6.29 14.55
CA LEU A 114 20.23 7.63 14.47
C LEU A 114 20.40 8.22 13.08
N ILE A 115 21.60 8.14 12.49
CA ILE A 115 21.86 8.59 11.11
C ILE A 115 21.00 7.80 10.11
N ILE A 116 20.94 6.47 10.23
CA ILE A 116 20.13 5.62 9.33
C ILE A 116 18.66 6.06 9.36
N VAL A 117 18.09 6.24 10.55
CA VAL A 117 16.70 6.67 10.74
C VAL A 117 16.48 8.09 10.19
N SER A 118 17.39 9.04 10.46
CA SER A 118 17.28 10.41 9.94
C SER A 118 17.27 10.47 8.41
N VAL A 119 18.11 9.66 7.74
CA VAL A 119 18.15 9.58 6.28
C VAL A 119 16.86 8.98 5.73
N LEU A 120 16.39 7.86 6.31
CA LEU A 120 15.12 7.25 5.91
C LEU A 120 13.95 8.22 6.09
N PHE A 121 13.87 8.88 7.25
CA PHE A 121 12.83 9.88 7.54
C PHE A 121 12.80 11.01 6.52
N TYR A 122 13.97 11.56 6.14
CA TYR A 122 14.04 12.61 5.12
C TYR A 122 13.43 12.17 3.79
N PHE A 123 13.79 10.96 3.31
CA PHE A 123 13.25 10.46 2.05
C PHE A 123 11.77 10.14 2.14
N THR A 124 11.32 9.57 3.26
CA THR A 124 9.89 9.31 3.53
C THR A 124 9.09 10.60 3.51
N ALA A 125 9.47 11.61 4.30
CA ALA A 125 8.74 12.88 4.37
C ALA A 125 8.68 13.58 3.00
N ARG A 126 9.81 13.64 2.27
CA ARG A 126 9.87 14.22 0.93
C ARG A 126 8.92 13.54 -0.05
N ASP A 127 8.89 12.21 -0.04
CA ASP A 127 8.10 11.43 -0.99
C ASP A 127 6.61 11.43 -0.60
N GLU A 128 6.29 11.40 0.70
CA GLU A 128 4.94 11.57 1.23
C GLU A 128 4.33 12.93 0.85
N SER A 129 5.04 14.03 1.08
CA SER A 129 4.55 15.37 0.71
C SER A 129 4.24 15.49 -0.79
N LYS A 130 4.97 14.77 -1.64
CA LYS A 130 4.70 14.74 -3.09
C LYS A 130 3.48 13.90 -3.46
N LEU A 131 3.25 12.80 -2.73
CA LEU A 131 2.10 11.92 -2.97
C LEU A 131 0.80 12.53 -2.48
N LEU A 132 0.86 13.33 -1.40
CA LEU A 132 -0.30 14.01 -0.81
C LEU A 132 -0.57 15.39 -1.41
N ALA A 133 0.32 15.91 -2.25
CA ALA A 133 0.11 17.17 -2.95
C ALA A 133 -1.05 17.04 -3.95
N LEU A 134 -2.06 17.91 -3.79
CA LEU A 134 -3.20 17.99 -4.70
C LEU A 134 -2.95 19.08 -5.74
N SER A 135 -3.34 18.84 -6.98
CA SER A 135 -3.34 19.87 -8.04
C SER A 135 -4.37 20.97 -7.76
N ASP A 136 -4.24 22.16 -8.36
CA ASP A 136 -5.30 23.18 -8.20
C ASP A 136 -6.54 22.87 -9.06
N LYS A 137 -6.35 22.13 -10.15
CA LYS A 137 -7.38 21.76 -11.12
C LYS A 137 -7.16 20.32 -11.59
N PRO A 138 -7.79 19.33 -10.94
CA PRO A 138 -7.71 17.94 -11.39
C PRO A 138 -8.48 17.77 -12.71
N ALA A 139 -8.09 16.81 -13.55
CA ALA A 139 -8.81 16.53 -14.80
C ALA A 139 -10.18 15.90 -14.51
N HIS A 140 -10.23 15.00 -13.53
CA HIS A 140 -11.45 14.34 -13.08
C HIS A 140 -11.54 14.35 -11.56
N THR A 141 -12.76 14.47 -11.03
CA THR A 141 -13.01 14.32 -9.59
C THR A 141 -14.04 13.24 -9.35
N ILE A 142 -13.69 12.27 -8.51
CA ILE A 142 -14.58 11.20 -8.09
C ILE A 142 -14.71 11.24 -6.57
N ASN A 143 -15.92 11.39 -6.07
CA ASN A 143 -16.20 11.21 -4.66
C ASN A 143 -16.41 9.71 -4.39
N VAL A 144 -15.53 9.14 -3.56
CA VAL A 144 -15.59 7.73 -3.15
C VAL A 144 -16.25 7.66 -1.80
N VAL A 145 -17.40 6.98 -1.74
CA VAL A 145 -18.24 6.87 -0.56
C VAL A 145 -18.12 5.46 0.04
N GLY A 146 -17.61 5.37 1.26
CA GLY A 146 -17.60 4.14 2.04
C GLY A 146 -18.83 4.03 2.95
N TYR A 147 -19.54 2.91 2.90
CA TYR A 147 -20.67 2.61 3.78
C TYR A 147 -20.78 1.12 4.09
N GLN A 148 -21.50 0.74 5.14
CA GLN A 148 -21.67 -0.64 5.58
C GLN A 148 -22.58 -1.41 4.61
N TRP A 149 -22.13 -2.44 3.89
CA TRP A 149 -20.74 -2.86 3.65
C TRP A 149 -20.48 -2.94 2.14
N SER A 150 -20.32 -1.76 1.52
CA SER A 150 -20.04 -1.59 0.09
C SER A 150 -19.44 -0.21 -0.21
N TRP A 151 -19.25 0.06 -1.50
CA TRP A 151 -18.68 1.29 -2.02
C TRP A 151 -19.66 1.98 -2.97
N GLY A 152 -19.53 3.29 -3.07
CA GLY A 152 -20.16 4.07 -4.12
C GLY A 152 -19.21 5.10 -4.70
N PHE A 153 -19.40 5.41 -5.97
CA PHE A 153 -18.53 6.26 -6.76
C PHE A 153 -19.41 7.32 -7.43
N ASN A 154 -19.30 8.55 -6.95
CA ASN A 154 -19.92 9.73 -7.52
C ASN A 154 -18.94 10.35 -8.53
N TYR A 155 -19.28 10.31 -9.82
CA TYR A 155 -18.48 10.92 -10.89
C TYR A 155 -18.92 12.37 -11.06
N ILE A 156 -18.07 13.30 -10.61
CA ILE A 156 -18.37 14.74 -10.59
C ILE A 156 -17.92 15.34 -11.92
N GLU A 157 -18.71 15.07 -12.94
CA GLU A 157 -18.45 15.41 -14.34
C GLU A 157 -19.68 16.06 -14.98
N ASP A 158 -19.44 16.88 -16.00
CA ASP A 158 -20.49 17.33 -16.93
C ASP A 158 -20.78 16.20 -17.92
N VAL A 159 -21.88 15.47 -17.69
CA VAL A 159 -22.31 14.35 -18.52
C VAL A 159 -23.43 14.82 -19.45
N PRO A 160 -23.26 14.71 -20.78
CA PRO A 160 -24.29 15.15 -21.73
C PRO A 160 -25.65 14.50 -21.46
N GLY A 161 -26.68 15.33 -21.27
CA GLY A 161 -28.04 14.88 -20.98
C GLY A 161 -28.39 14.72 -19.51
N VAL A 162 -27.44 15.01 -18.60
CA VAL A 162 -27.71 15.07 -17.15
C VAL A 162 -27.60 16.51 -16.68
N GLU A 163 -28.74 17.10 -16.30
CA GLU A 163 -28.78 18.44 -15.74
C GLU A 163 -28.50 18.42 -14.23
N GLY A 164 -27.73 19.39 -13.75
CA GLY A 164 -27.45 19.56 -12.32
C GLY A 164 -26.21 20.40 -12.07
N ASP A 165 -25.98 20.72 -10.80
CA ASP A 165 -24.81 21.48 -10.35
C ASP A 165 -24.28 20.87 -9.05
N ALA A 166 -23.19 20.13 -9.16
CA ALA A 166 -22.51 19.48 -8.04
C ALA A 166 -22.19 20.45 -6.88
N LYS A 167 -22.03 21.75 -7.16
CA LYS A 167 -21.71 22.74 -6.12
C LYS A 167 -22.87 23.02 -5.17
N LYS A 168 -24.09 22.65 -5.56
CA LYS A 168 -25.33 22.92 -4.83
C LYS A 168 -26.11 21.66 -4.48
N ASP A 169 -25.58 20.49 -4.82
CA ASP A 169 -26.27 19.22 -4.59
C ASP A 169 -26.22 18.83 -3.10
N GLU A 170 -27.39 18.56 -2.52
CA GLU A 170 -27.53 18.18 -1.11
C GLU A 170 -26.79 16.88 -0.77
N ASN A 171 -26.66 15.95 -1.73
CA ASN A 171 -25.95 14.70 -1.52
C ASN A 171 -24.43 14.92 -1.35
N LEU A 172 -23.89 16.04 -1.83
CA LEU A 172 -22.47 16.41 -1.70
C LEU A 172 -22.20 17.38 -0.55
N ALA A 173 -23.23 17.82 0.18
CA ALA A 173 -23.12 18.83 1.24
C ALA A 173 -22.22 18.43 2.42
N SER A 174 -21.94 17.13 2.61
CA SER A 174 -21.01 16.65 3.63
C SER A 174 -19.53 16.91 3.29
N LEU A 175 -19.23 17.23 2.03
CA LEU A 175 -17.86 17.51 1.58
C LEU A 175 -17.44 18.94 1.98
N PRO A 176 -16.15 19.15 2.32
CA PRO A 176 -15.62 20.49 2.60
C PRO A 176 -15.69 21.43 1.39
N ASP A 177 -15.92 22.71 1.64
CA ASP A 177 -16.13 23.73 0.59
C ASP A 177 -14.95 23.83 -0.37
N LYS A 178 -13.72 23.66 0.13
CA LYS A 178 -12.50 23.67 -0.69
C LYS A 178 -12.52 22.69 -1.86
N PHE A 179 -13.23 21.56 -1.72
CA PHE A 179 -13.38 20.58 -2.80
C PHE A 179 -14.56 20.96 -3.69
N ILE A 180 -15.69 21.36 -3.08
CA ILE A 180 -16.91 21.76 -3.79
C ILE A 180 -16.64 22.92 -4.76
N GLU A 181 -15.88 23.93 -4.32
CA GLU A 181 -15.53 25.09 -5.14
C GLU A 181 -14.77 24.71 -6.43
N GLN A 182 -14.01 23.61 -6.38
CA GLN A 182 -13.18 23.11 -7.47
C GLN A 182 -13.94 22.19 -8.44
N PHE A 183 -15.18 21.81 -8.13
CA PHE A 183 -15.98 20.98 -9.02
C PHE A 183 -16.28 21.73 -10.35
N PRO A 184 -16.39 21.00 -11.47
CA PRO A 184 -16.77 21.60 -12.75
C PRO A 184 -18.16 22.24 -12.66
N GLU A 185 -18.38 23.29 -13.45
CA GLU A 185 -19.72 23.88 -13.62
C GLU A 185 -20.60 22.94 -14.43
N ASN A 186 -21.92 22.98 -14.18
CA ASN A 186 -22.91 22.10 -14.82
C ASN A 186 -22.63 20.60 -14.66
N ALA A 187 -21.87 20.23 -13.63
CA ALA A 187 -21.66 18.85 -13.27
C ALA A 187 -22.95 18.28 -12.69
N GLY A 188 -23.82 17.74 -13.54
CA GLY A 188 -24.99 16.96 -13.13
C GLY A 188 -24.61 15.58 -12.61
N GLY A 189 -23.48 15.03 -13.09
CA GLY A 189 -22.87 13.82 -12.58
C GLY A 189 -23.66 12.53 -12.75
N VAL A 190 -22.98 11.43 -12.47
CA VAL A 190 -23.56 10.08 -12.43
C VAL A 190 -22.92 9.31 -11.30
N TYR A 191 -23.53 8.20 -10.90
CA TYR A 191 -22.99 7.35 -9.85
C TYR A 191 -23.00 5.86 -10.20
N ASP A 192 -22.10 5.12 -9.57
CA ASP A 192 -22.20 3.66 -9.44
C ASP A 192 -22.10 3.28 -7.97
N ALA A 193 -22.95 2.38 -7.51
CA ALA A 193 -23.02 1.99 -6.10
C ALA A 193 -23.38 0.50 -6.01
N GLY A 194 -22.66 -0.22 -5.15
CA GLY A 194 -22.94 -1.64 -4.93
C GLY A 194 -23.64 -1.89 -3.60
N ILE A 195 -24.22 -3.06 -3.43
CA ILE A 195 -24.67 -3.59 -2.14
C ILE A 195 -23.81 -4.78 -1.70
N PRO A 196 -23.82 -5.16 -0.41
CA PRO A 196 -23.09 -6.32 0.06
C PRO A 196 -23.45 -7.59 -0.74
N GLY A 197 -22.43 -8.24 -1.30
CA GLY A 197 -22.60 -9.47 -2.10
C GLY A 197 -22.80 -9.23 -3.60
N ASP A 198 -22.90 -7.98 -4.05
CA ASP A 198 -22.92 -7.66 -5.48
C ASP A 198 -21.71 -8.21 -6.21
N ARG A 199 -21.90 -8.50 -7.50
CA ARG A 199 -20.84 -8.94 -8.39
C ARG A 199 -20.95 -8.19 -9.71
N ASN A 200 -19.81 -7.76 -10.24
CA ASN A 200 -19.72 -7.20 -11.56
C ASN A 200 -20.28 -8.22 -12.59
N PRO A 201 -21.29 -7.86 -13.39
CA PRO A 201 -21.95 -8.80 -14.29
C PRO A 201 -21.08 -9.22 -15.49
N GLN A 202 -20.05 -8.46 -15.83
CA GLN A 202 -19.13 -8.78 -16.93
C GLN A 202 -17.98 -9.70 -16.50
N THR A 203 -17.44 -9.52 -15.29
CA THR A 203 -16.25 -10.27 -14.83
C THR A 203 -16.57 -11.29 -13.75
N GLY A 204 -17.72 -11.20 -13.09
CA GLY A 204 -18.07 -12.00 -11.92
C GLY A 204 -17.29 -11.63 -10.65
N ASN A 205 -16.46 -10.58 -10.70
CA ASN A 205 -15.73 -10.11 -9.53
C ASN A 205 -16.67 -9.48 -8.50
N PRO A 206 -16.42 -9.63 -7.19
CA PRO A 206 -17.26 -9.02 -6.16
C PRO A 206 -17.18 -7.50 -6.17
N GLY A 207 -18.29 -6.85 -5.82
CA GLY A 207 -18.41 -5.41 -5.60
C GLY A 207 -18.65 -4.56 -6.86
N PRO A 208 -18.92 -3.26 -6.66
CA PRO A 208 -19.12 -2.28 -7.74
C PRO A 208 -17.81 -2.02 -8.51
N THR A 209 -17.89 -1.26 -9.60
CA THR A 209 -16.71 -0.97 -10.44
C THR A 209 -16.48 0.53 -10.57
N LEU A 210 -15.33 0.97 -10.05
CA LEU A 210 -14.80 2.30 -10.31
C LEU A 210 -14.14 2.32 -11.69
N TRP A 211 -14.53 3.26 -12.55
CA TRP A 211 -13.92 3.44 -13.87
C TRP A 211 -12.99 4.66 -13.86
N LEU A 212 -11.82 4.51 -14.47
CA LEU A 212 -10.82 5.57 -14.55
C LEU A 212 -10.31 5.73 -15.98
N PRO A 213 -10.10 6.96 -16.47
CA PRO A 213 -9.42 7.20 -17.73
C PRO A 213 -7.90 7.00 -17.57
N LYS A 214 -7.30 6.34 -18.54
CA LYS A 214 -5.85 6.16 -18.61
C LYS A 214 -5.15 7.46 -18.98
N GLY A 215 -4.07 7.78 -18.27
CA GLY A 215 -3.19 8.91 -18.55
C GLY A 215 -3.72 10.26 -18.08
N GLU A 216 -4.93 10.29 -17.50
CA GLU A 216 -5.56 11.49 -16.98
C GLU A 216 -5.57 11.44 -15.45
N LYS A 217 -5.33 12.60 -14.83
CA LYS A 217 -5.22 12.69 -13.37
C LYS A 217 -6.59 12.72 -12.74
N VAL A 218 -6.85 11.76 -11.86
CA VAL A 218 -8.11 11.63 -11.13
C VAL A 218 -7.88 11.97 -9.67
N ARG A 219 -8.68 12.90 -9.13
CA ARG A 219 -8.77 13.15 -7.70
C ARG A 219 -9.84 12.27 -7.07
N PHE A 220 -9.47 11.57 -6.01
CA PHE A 220 -10.43 10.91 -5.12
C PHE A 220 -10.71 11.78 -3.91
N VAL A 221 -11.97 12.15 -3.72
CA VAL A 221 -12.45 12.79 -2.50
C VAL A 221 -13.16 11.73 -1.67
N LEU A 222 -12.57 11.35 -0.54
CA LEU A 222 -12.98 10.21 0.27
C LEU A 222 -13.90 10.64 1.39
N SER A 223 -15.09 10.05 1.46
CA SER A 223 -16.06 10.32 2.52
C SER A 223 -16.77 9.04 2.97
N SER A 224 -17.24 9.01 4.21
CA SER A 224 -18.00 7.87 4.74
C SER A 224 -19.32 8.33 5.36
N ARG A 225 -20.33 7.47 5.23
CA ARG A 225 -21.67 7.66 5.78
C ARG A 225 -21.86 7.09 7.18
N ASP A 226 -20.91 6.28 7.68
CA ASP A 226 -21.12 5.50 8.90
C ASP A 226 -19.86 5.30 9.75
N VAL A 227 -18.99 4.38 9.38
CA VAL A 227 -17.81 3.93 10.14
C VAL A 227 -16.54 4.17 9.34
N ILE A 228 -15.39 4.02 9.98
CA ILE A 228 -14.11 4.14 9.26
C ILE A 228 -13.96 2.95 8.30
N HIS A 229 -13.59 3.27 7.07
CA HIS A 229 -13.13 2.32 6.04
C HIS A 229 -11.74 2.74 5.57
N SER A 230 -11.13 2.00 4.64
CA SER A 230 -9.91 2.44 3.98
C SER A 230 -9.92 2.04 2.53
N PHE A 231 -9.83 3.03 1.64
CA PHE A 231 -9.89 2.84 0.20
C PHE A 231 -8.51 2.43 -0.28
N TRP A 232 -8.37 1.18 -0.74
CA TRP A 232 -7.10 0.64 -1.19
C TRP A 232 -7.22 -0.07 -2.54
N VAL A 233 -6.58 0.51 -3.55
CA VAL A 233 -6.35 -0.13 -4.86
C VAL A 233 -4.94 -0.69 -4.85
N VAL A 234 -4.82 -2.02 -4.78
CA VAL A 234 -3.54 -2.69 -4.47
C VAL A 234 -2.40 -2.28 -5.42
N PRO A 235 -2.60 -2.24 -6.76
CA PRO A 235 -1.53 -1.88 -7.70
C PRO A 235 -1.17 -0.39 -7.71
N PHE A 236 -1.95 0.49 -7.03
CA PHE A 236 -1.61 1.90 -6.88
C PHE A 236 -0.57 2.11 -5.75
N LEU A 237 -0.32 1.08 -4.93
CA LEU A 237 0.57 1.11 -3.77
C LEU A 237 0.22 2.19 -2.73
N MET A 238 -0.96 2.79 -2.85
CA MET A 238 -1.46 3.85 -1.98
C MET A 238 -2.82 3.44 -1.44
N LYS A 239 -3.03 3.71 -0.15
CA LYS A 239 -4.32 3.60 0.52
C LYS A 239 -4.57 4.87 1.31
N GLN A 240 -5.82 5.22 1.49
CA GLN A 240 -6.18 6.30 2.40
C GLN A 240 -7.50 5.99 3.09
N ASP A 241 -7.53 6.31 4.38
CA ASP A 241 -8.66 5.98 5.22
C ASP A 241 -9.84 6.89 4.89
N VAL A 242 -11.03 6.32 4.92
CA VAL A 242 -12.30 6.96 4.62
C VAL A 242 -13.02 7.13 5.94
N ILE A 243 -13.04 8.35 6.46
CA ILE A 243 -13.40 8.63 7.85
C ILE A 243 -14.69 9.45 7.89
N PRO A 244 -15.72 9.02 8.63
CA PRO A 244 -16.93 9.80 8.81
C PRO A 244 -16.59 11.17 9.39
N GLY A 245 -17.02 12.23 8.69
CA GLY A 245 -16.77 13.61 9.12
C GLY A 245 -15.31 14.08 9.01
N HIS A 246 -14.45 13.34 8.31
CA HIS A 246 -13.12 13.83 7.94
C HIS A 246 -12.80 13.43 6.50
N THR A 247 -12.93 14.40 5.58
CA THR A 247 -12.67 14.16 4.17
C THR A 247 -11.18 14.12 3.88
N ASN A 248 -10.75 12.95 3.45
CA ASN A 248 -9.42 12.71 2.92
C ASN A 248 -9.44 12.83 1.40
N ALA A 249 -8.31 13.17 0.79
CA ALA A 249 -8.19 13.16 -0.66
C ALA A 249 -6.77 12.84 -1.10
N PHE A 250 -6.66 12.25 -2.28
CA PHE A 250 -5.41 12.07 -3.00
C PHE A 250 -5.66 12.00 -4.50
N GLU A 251 -4.60 12.11 -5.29
CA GLU A 251 -4.65 12.07 -6.74
C GLU A 251 -3.83 10.89 -7.27
N VAL A 252 -4.31 10.29 -8.37
CA VAL A 252 -3.55 9.28 -9.11
C VAL A 252 -3.69 9.48 -10.60
N THR A 253 -2.68 9.03 -11.34
CA THR A 253 -2.70 8.99 -12.80
C THR A 253 -2.47 7.55 -13.25
N ALA A 254 -3.53 6.86 -13.69
CA ALA A 254 -3.45 5.45 -14.08
C ALA A 254 -2.76 5.30 -15.44
N THR A 255 -1.73 4.46 -15.53
CA THR A 255 -0.87 4.33 -16.73
C THR A 255 -1.13 3.07 -17.54
N GLN A 256 -1.83 2.09 -16.98
CA GLN A 256 -2.09 0.80 -17.60
C GLN A 256 -3.59 0.49 -17.65
N GLU A 257 -4.11 0.20 -18.85
CA GLU A 257 -5.49 -0.27 -19.01
C GLU A 257 -5.64 -1.68 -18.44
N GLY A 258 -6.84 -1.98 -17.94
CA GLY A 258 -7.13 -3.29 -17.36
C GLY A 258 -8.19 -3.21 -16.28
N THR A 259 -8.41 -4.34 -15.62
CA THR A 259 -9.25 -4.43 -14.42
C THR A 259 -8.40 -4.85 -13.25
N PHE A 260 -8.41 -4.03 -12.21
CA PHE A 260 -7.67 -4.21 -10.97
C PHE A 260 -8.65 -4.40 -9.80
N LEU A 261 -8.14 -4.96 -8.71
CA LEU A 261 -8.93 -5.19 -7.51
C LEU A 261 -8.65 -4.12 -6.45
N GLY A 262 -9.74 -3.62 -5.89
CA GLY A 262 -9.75 -2.79 -4.71
C GLY A 262 -10.37 -3.52 -3.51
N LYS A 263 -9.99 -3.10 -2.32
CA LYS A 263 -10.50 -3.66 -1.06
C LYS A 263 -10.54 -2.61 0.05
N CYS A 264 -11.41 -2.86 1.02
CA CYS A 264 -11.35 -2.16 2.30
C CYS A 264 -10.12 -2.62 3.11
N ALA A 265 -9.36 -1.68 3.66
CA ALA A 265 -8.12 -1.95 4.41
C ALA A 265 -8.19 -1.56 5.90
N GLU A 266 -9.36 -1.14 6.40
CA GLU A 266 -9.61 -0.81 7.81
C GLU A 266 -10.85 -1.56 8.30
N LEU A 267 -10.80 -2.11 9.52
CA LEU A 267 -11.86 -2.98 10.03
C LEU A 267 -13.17 -2.20 10.23
N CYS A 268 -14.19 -2.51 9.43
CA CYS A 268 -15.46 -1.78 9.37
C CYS A 268 -16.71 -2.60 9.79
N GLY A 269 -16.50 -3.81 10.33
CA GLY A 269 -17.56 -4.67 10.87
C GLY A 269 -17.60 -6.07 10.27
N VAL A 270 -18.77 -6.72 10.35
CA VAL A 270 -18.93 -8.16 10.07
C VAL A 270 -18.61 -8.54 8.62
N ASP A 271 -18.97 -7.69 7.65
CA ASP A 271 -18.73 -7.94 6.22
C ASP A 271 -17.47 -7.19 5.71
N HIS A 272 -16.54 -6.80 6.58
CA HIS A 272 -15.30 -6.10 6.21
C HIS A 272 -14.54 -6.80 5.07
N SER A 273 -14.40 -8.13 5.14
CA SER A 273 -13.68 -8.92 4.12
C SER A 273 -14.39 -8.98 2.77
N ARG A 274 -15.67 -8.58 2.70
CA ARG A 274 -16.49 -8.56 1.49
C ARG A 274 -16.61 -7.18 0.86
N MET A 275 -16.06 -6.15 1.48
CA MET A 275 -15.99 -4.78 0.94
C MET A 275 -14.93 -4.65 -0.16
N LEU A 276 -15.12 -5.45 -1.21
CA LEU A 276 -14.31 -5.48 -2.41
C LEU A 276 -14.94 -4.57 -3.46
N PHE A 277 -14.11 -4.05 -4.36
CA PHE A 277 -14.55 -3.31 -5.52
C PHE A 277 -13.56 -3.54 -6.67
N ASN A 278 -13.96 -3.15 -7.87
CA ASN A 278 -13.14 -3.27 -9.06
C ASN A 278 -12.70 -1.88 -9.50
N VAL A 279 -11.54 -1.80 -10.13
CA VAL A 279 -11.05 -0.60 -10.79
C VAL A 279 -10.79 -0.92 -12.24
N LYS A 280 -11.57 -0.33 -13.15
CA LYS A 280 -11.46 -0.53 -14.59
C LYS A 280 -10.83 0.69 -15.24
N VAL A 281 -9.58 0.56 -15.66
CA VAL A 281 -8.84 1.61 -16.35
C VAL A 281 -9.02 1.41 -17.85
N VAL A 282 -9.50 2.45 -18.54
CA VAL A 282 -9.87 2.43 -19.96
C VAL A 282 -9.38 3.68 -20.67
N SER A 283 -9.50 3.73 -22.00
CA SER A 283 -9.24 4.97 -22.75
C SER A 283 -10.21 6.10 -22.32
N PRO A 284 -9.81 7.38 -22.43
CA PRO A 284 -10.67 8.52 -22.11
C PRO A 284 -12.02 8.48 -22.85
N GLU A 285 -12.04 8.05 -24.11
CA GLU A 285 -13.27 7.94 -24.91
C GLU A 285 -14.22 6.89 -24.34
N ARG A 286 -13.67 5.73 -23.91
CA ARG A 286 -14.49 4.67 -23.32
C ARG A 286 -15.00 5.07 -21.94
N TYR A 287 -14.21 5.82 -21.16
CA TYR A 287 -14.62 6.39 -19.88
C TYR A 287 -15.82 7.32 -20.06
N GLN A 288 -15.74 8.27 -21.01
CA GLN A 288 -16.86 9.16 -21.32
C GLN A 288 -18.10 8.42 -21.81
N ALA A 289 -17.93 7.37 -22.64
CA ALA A 289 -19.04 6.51 -23.04
C ALA A 289 -19.66 5.77 -21.85
N HIS A 290 -18.87 5.36 -20.86
CA HIS A 290 -19.37 4.70 -19.66
C HIS A 290 -20.22 5.64 -18.79
N LEU A 291 -19.81 6.91 -18.64
CA LEU A 291 -20.61 7.90 -17.90
C LEU A 291 -22.00 8.09 -18.54
N LYS A 292 -22.08 8.09 -19.88
CA LYS A 292 -23.35 8.14 -20.61
C LYS A 292 -24.19 6.87 -20.38
N GLU A 293 -23.57 5.69 -20.38
CA GLU A 293 -24.26 4.43 -20.07
C GLU A 293 -24.87 4.43 -18.65
N LEU A 294 -24.20 5.05 -17.66
CA LEU A 294 -24.76 5.21 -16.31
C LEU A 294 -25.98 6.15 -16.33
N ALA A 295 -25.89 7.27 -17.06
CA ALA A 295 -27.00 8.19 -17.23
C ALA A 295 -28.23 7.52 -17.90
N GLU A 296 -28.01 6.74 -18.96
CA GLU A 296 -29.06 5.98 -19.66
C GLU A 296 -29.75 4.94 -18.77
N LYS A 297 -29.03 4.40 -17.76
CA LYS A 297 -29.60 3.51 -16.74
C LYS A 297 -30.37 4.24 -15.65
N GLY A 298 -30.42 5.58 -15.69
CA GLY A 298 -31.04 6.41 -14.67
C GLY A 298 -30.18 6.61 -13.41
N GLN A 299 -28.88 6.29 -13.47
CA GLN A 299 -27.94 6.52 -12.36
C GLN A 299 -27.36 7.95 -12.42
N THR A 300 -28.25 8.94 -12.50
CA THR A 300 -27.90 10.36 -12.61
C THR A 300 -27.82 11.03 -11.24
N GLY A 301 -27.06 12.12 -11.13
CA GLY A 301 -26.85 12.81 -9.86
C GLY A 301 -25.82 12.09 -8.97
N TYR A 302 -25.99 12.20 -7.65
CA TYR A 302 -25.04 11.71 -6.67
C TYR A 302 -25.72 10.94 -5.55
N ILE A 303 -25.06 9.91 -5.04
CA ILE A 303 -25.46 9.29 -3.77
C ILE A 303 -24.98 10.14 -2.58
N PRO A 304 -25.66 10.07 -1.41
CA PRO A 304 -25.22 10.80 -0.22
C PRO A 304 -23.77 10.52 0.13
N SER A 305 -22.94 11.55 0.11
CA SER A 305 -21.48 11.47 0.30
C SER A 305 -21.09 11.14 1.75
N GLY A 306 -21.92 11.46 2.73
CA GLY A 306 -21.55 11.30 4.13
C GLY A 306 -22.62 11.82 5.08
N ILE A 307 -22.24 11.92 6.35
CA ILE A 307 -23.05 12.57 7.39
C ILE A 307 -22.77 14.08 7.29
N GLU A 308 -23.82 14.89 7.15
CA GLU A 308 -23.68 16.34 7.11
C GLU A 308 -23.05 16.85 8.41
N GLN A 309 -22.02 17.68 8.28
CA GLN A 309 -21.36 18.31 9.40
C GLN A 309 -21.80 19.77 9.48
N THR A 310 -22.57 20.11 10.51
CA THR A 310 -23.05 21.48 10.74
C THR A 310 -22.05 22.35 11.50
N ASP A 311 -20.93 21.78 11.94
CA ASP A 311 -19.90 22.47 12.71
C ASP A 311 -18.84 23.09 11.77
N PRO A 312 -18.29 24.28 12.10
CA PRO A 312 -17.11 24.85 11.42
C PRO A 312 -15.95 23.85 11.20
N ALA A 313 -15.87 22.79 12.00
CA ALA A 313 -14.97 21.65 11.83
C ALA A 313 -15.00 21.03 10.42
N ARG A 314 -16.11 21.13 9.67
CA ARG A 314 -16.22 20.68 8.27
C ARG A 314 -15.12 21.30 7.39
N ASN A 315 -14.83 22.58 7.61
CA ASN A 315 -13.86 23.36 6.84
C ASN A 315 -12.60 23.68 7.67
N ALA A 316 -12.44 23.08 8.86
CA ALA A 316 -11.28 23.33 9.69
C ALA A 316 -10.03 22.78 8.98
N GLU A 317 -9.23 23.70 8.44
CA GLU A 317 -7.92 23.37 7.90
C GLU A 317 -7.04 22.83 9.04
N LYS A 318 -6.43 21.66 8.82
CA LYS A 318 -5.15 21.41 9.46
C LYS A 318 -4.17 22.29 8.69
N ASN A 319 -3.75 23.40 9.29
CA ASN A 319 -2.70 24.27 8.78
C ASN A 319 -1.67 23.42 8.03
N GLN A 320 -1.35 23.79 6.79
CA GLN A 320 -0.24 23.21 6.06
C GLN A 320 1.03 23.43 6.91
N LEU A 321 1.51 22.36 7.55
CA LEU A 321 2.76 22.34 8.33
C LEU A 321 3.94 22.06 7.40
#